data_AF-A0A952YB59-F1
#
_entry.id   AF-A0A952YB59-F1
#
_cell.length_a   1.000
_cell.length_b   1.000
_cell.length_c   1.000
_cell.angle_alpha   90.00
_cell.angle_beta   90.00
_cell.angle_gamma   90.00
#
_symmetry.space_group_name_H-M   'P 1'
#
loop_
_entity.id
_entity.type
_entity.pdbx_description
1 polymer ?
#
loop_
_entity_poly.entity_id
_entity_poly.type
_entity_poly.pdbx_seq_one_letter_code
_entity_poly.pdbx_strand_id
1 'polypeptide(L)'
;AQAGVCLHGVLEDARFDARFDRRAVADRLLRGGYRRFDAGQVAEWLEQVVAAPMRDAQGETIRLPEVPMARQVRELDFLLCGHAVSDRALIETVGTEFAIDAAAGAARWSGFLRGFVDLVFEHGGRYYLLDWKSNHLGDSATRYAAGPLAAAMRANAYSLQACLYALALHRWLRRRLSGYDYERHFGGALYVFLRGAGLEVPGVERVGVHASRPSARLIDALDRLFAAAPRGGER
;
A
#
# COMPACT_ATOMS: atom_id res chain seq x y z
N ALA A 1 -9.14 -7.49 -13.01
CA ALA A 1 -9.17 -6.13 -12.42
C ALA A 1 -10.42 -5.88 -11.56
N GLN A 2 -11.65 -6.25 -11.99
CA GLN A 2 -12.90 -5.99 -11.24
C GLN A 2 -12.98 -6.60 -9.82
N ALA A 3 -12.35 -7.76 -9.57
CA ALA A 3 -12.40 -8.39 -8.25
C ALA A 3 -11.66 -7.58 -7.18
N GLY A 4 -10.54 -6.96 -7.55
CA GLY A 4 -9.78 -6.08 -6.66
C GLY A 4 -10.61 -4.87 -6.25
N VAL A 5 -11.22 -4.17 -7.22
CA VAL A 5 -12.10 -3.02 -6.95
C VAL A 5 -13.25 -3.39 -6.01
N CYS A 6 -13.85 -4.57 -6.20
CA CYS A 6 -14.92 -5.04 -5.31
C CYS A 6 -14.42 -5.23 -3.86
N LEU A 7 -13.28 -5.89 -3.67
CA LEU A 7 -12.74 -6.17 -2.34
C LEU A 7 -12.23 -4.89 -1.65
N HIS A 8 -11.61 -3.97 -2.40
CA HIS A 8 -11.20 -2.67 -1.87
C HIS A 8 -12.42 -1.89 -1.37
N GLY A 9 -13.50 -1.86 -2.14
CA GLY A 9 -14.74 -1.19 -1.72
C GLY A 9 -15.41 -1.82 -0.49
N VAL A 10 -15.18 -3.10 -0.19
CA VAL A 10 -15.62 -3.68 1.09
C VAL A 10 -14.74 -3.18 2.24
N LEU A 11 -13.42 -3.14 2.04
CA LEU A 11 -12.45 -2.73 3.05
C LEU A 11 -12.43 -1.22 3.32
N GLU A 12 -12.89 -0.41 2.37
CA GLU A 12 -13.05 1.04 2.45
C GLU A 12 -14.05 1.42 3.57
N ASP A 13 -15.23 0.81 3.56
CA ASP A 13 -16.33 1.11 4.50
C ASP A 13 -16.24 0.30 5.81
N ALA A 14 -15.35 -0.68 5.87
CA ALA A 14 -15.32 -1.66 6.95
C ALA A 14 -14.76 -1.09 8.26
N ARG A 15 -15.41 -1.49 9.36
CA ARG A 15 -14.88 -1.35 10.71
C ARG A 15 -13.98 -2.54 11.03
N PHE A 16 -12.69 -2.27 11.22
CA PHE A 16 -11.71 -3.32 11.48
C PHE A 16 -11.76 -3.87 12.91
N ASP A 17 -12.40 -3.14 13.82
CA ASP A 17 -12.62 -3.52 15.23
C ASP A 17 -13.95 -4.27 15.46
N ALA A 18 -14.72 -4.52 14.39
CA ALA A 18 -16.04 -5.13 14.46
C ALA A 18 -16.24 -6.16 13.34
N ARG A 19 -17.36 -6.90 13.43
CA ARG A 19 -17.80 -7.76 12.33
C ARG A 19 -18.24 -6.90 11.15
N PHE A 20 -17.94 -7.38 9.95
CA PHE A 20 -18.30 -6.72 8.70
C PHE A 20 -19.80 -6.91 8.45
N ASP A 21 -20.47 -5.86 7.96
CA ASP A 21 -21.87 -5.95 7.59
C ASP A 21 -22.03 -6.85 6.35
N ARG A 22 -22.60 -8.04 6.56
CA ARG A 22 -22.82 -9.02 5.50
C ARG A 22 -23.75 -8.50 4.40
N ARG A 23 -24.67 -7.59 4.71
CA ARG A 23 -25.55 -6.95 3.70
C ARG A 23 -24.74 -6.01 2.82
N ALA A 24 -23.92 -5.15 3.42
CA ALA A 24 -23.02 -4.26 2.69
C ALA A 24 -22.04 -5.05 1.79
N VAL A 25 -21.52 -6.17 2.30
CA VAL A 25 -20.65 -7.08 1.53
C VAL A 25 -21.42 -7.71 0.36
N ALA A 26 -22.62 -8.22 0.61
CA ALA A 26 -23.48 -8.78 -0.45
C ALA A 26 -23.76 -7.73 -1.55
N ASP A 27 -24.10 -6.50 -1.15
CA ASP A 27 -24.35 -5.40 -2.07
C ASP A 27 -23.12 -5.05 -2.92
N ARG A 28 -21.93 -4.99 -2.32
CA ARG A 28 -20.67 -4.76 -3.04
C ARG A 28 -20.38 -5.92 -4.02
N LEU A 29 -20.55 -7.18 -3.60
CA LEU A 29 -20.38 -8.35 -4.46
C LEU A 29 -21.36 -8.33 -5.65
N LEU A 30 -22.63 -8.02 -5.40
CA LEU A 30 -23.65 -7.93 -6.44
C LEU A 30 -23.33 -6.82 -7.46
N ARG A 31 -22.94 -5.63 -7.00
CA ARG A 31 -22.49 -4.53 -7.88
C ARG A 31 -21.25 -4.90 -8.70
N GLY A 32 -20.34 -5.68 -8.13
CA GLY A 32 -19.17 -6.21 -8.82
C GLY A 32 -19.45 -7.38 -9.78
N GLY A 33 -20.70 -7.88 -9.84
CA GLY A 33 -21.09 -9.03 -10.67
C GLY A 33 -20.79 -10.39 -10.05
N TYR A 34 -20.37 -10.44 -8.78
CA TYR A 34 -19.94 -11.64 -8.06
C TYR A 34 -21.11 -12.38 -7.39
N ARG A 35 -22.08 -12.83 -8.19
CA ARG A 35 -23.34 -13.45 -7.70
C ARG A 35 -23.21 -14.86 -7.13
N ARG A 36 -22.07 -15.52 -7.36
CA ARG A 36 -21.83 -16.92 -6.94
C ARG A 36 -21.11 -17.03 -5.60
N PHE A 37 -20.65 -15.92 -5.04
CA PHE A 37 -19.91 -15.92 -3.78
C PHE A 37 -20.87 -15.68 -2.61
N ASP A 38 -20.68 -16.45 -1.55
CA ASP A 38 -21.41 -16.23 -0.31
C ASP A 38 -20.83 -15.02 0.44
N ALA A 39 -21.67 -14.03 0.71
CA ALA A 39 -21.25 -12.79 1.36
C ALA A 39 -20.79 -13.01 2.82
N GLY A 40 -21.36 -14.01 3.50
CA GLY A 40 -20.94 -14.44 4.83
C GLY A 40 -19.49 -14.88 4.82
N GLN A 41 -19.17 -15.87 3.99
CA GLN A 41 -17.84 -16.43 3.83
C GLN A 41 -16.81 -15.40 3.38
N VAL A 42 -17.15 -14.55 2.40
CA VAL A 42 -16.23 -13.49 1.93
C VAL A 42 -15.89 -12.54 3.06
N ALA A 43 -16.88 -12.11 3.84
CA ALA A 43 -16.63 -11.18 4.93
C ALA A 43 -15.90 -11.87 6.10
N GLU A 44 -16.12 -13.16 6.38
CA GLU A 44 -15.38 -13.89 7.43
C GLU A 44 -13.91 -14.04 7.04
N TRP A 45 -13.66 -14.32 5.77
CA TRP A 45 -12.31 -14.33 5.21
C TRP A 45 -11.63 -12.96 5.32
N LEU A 46 -12.31 -11.87 4.96
CA LEU A 46 -11.74 -10.52 5.08
C LEU A 46 -11.52 -10.10 6.54
N GLU A 47 -12.39 -10.50 7.46
CA GLU A 47 -12.20 -10.29 8.91
C GLU A 47 -10.92 -11.00 9.39
N GLN A 48 -10.67 -12.24 8.95
CA GLN A 48 -9.43 -12.97 9.26
C GLN A 48 -8.20 -12.28 8.67
N VAL A 49 -8.29 -11.79 7.43
CA VAL A 49 -7.20 -11.05 6.77
C VAL A 49 -6.87 -9.77 7.54
N VAL A 50 -7.87 -8.98 7.94
CA VAL A 50 -7.65 -7.72 8.67
C VAL A 50 -7.16 -7.97 10.09
N ALA A 51 -7.63 -9.02 10.76
CA ALA A 51 -7.20 -9.40 12.10
C ALA A 51 -5.81 -10.06 12.12
N ALA A 52 -5.31 -10.50 10.95
CA ALA A 52 -4.00 -11.11 10.84
C ALA A 52 -2.92 -10.11 11.31
N PRO A 53 -2.06 -10.50 12.26
CA PRO A 53 -0.97 -9.64 12.66
C PRO A 53 -0.04 -9.39 11.46
N MET A 54 0.49 -8.18 11.36
CA MET A 54 1.45 -7.79 10.33
C MET A 54 2.75 -7.44 11.02
N ARG A 55 3.87 -7.56 10.29
CA ARG A 55 5.14 -7.00 10.76
C ARG A 55 5.60 -5.93 9.81
N ASP A 56 6.03 -4.81 10.35
CA ASP A 56 6.70 -3.79 9.55
C ASP A 56 8.15 -4.19 9.23
N ALA A 57 8.84 -3.33 8.49
CA ALA A 57 10.22 -3.58 8.07
C ALA A 57 11.23 -3.50 9.23
N GLN A 58 10.80 -3.04 10.41
CA GLN A 58 11.60 -2.93 11.63
C GLN A 58 11.31 -4.09 12.59
N GLY A 59 10.33 -4.95 12.27
CA GLY A 59 9.93 -6.10 13.08
C GLY A 59 8.82 -5.81 14.10
N GLU A 60 8.28 -4.59 14.13
CA GLU A 60 7.17 -4.24 15.00
C GLU A 60 5.89 -4.92 14.52
N THR A 61 5.12 -5.49 15.45
CA THR A 61 3.88 -6.21 15.12
C THR A 61 2.69 -5.27 15.21
N ILE A 62 1.93 -5.18 14.12
CA ILE A 62 0.78 -4.29 13.99
C ILE A 62 -0.48 -5.13 13.76
N ARG A 63 -1.58 -4.78 14.42
CA ARG A 63 -2.90 -5.38 14.23
C ARG A 63 -3.90 -4.27 13.89
N LEU A 64 -4.49 -4.34 12.71
CA LEU A 64 -5.43 -3.31 12.26
C LEU A 64 -6.67 -3.13 13.16
N PRO A 65 -7.26 -4.19 13.77
CA PRO A 65 -8.36 -4.02 14.71
C PRO A 65 -8.02 -3.18 15.94
N GLU A 66 -6.74 -3.05 16.29
CA GLU A 66 -6.27 -2.29 17.44
C GLU A 66 -6.00 -0.82 17.10
N VAL A 67 -6.00 -0.46 15.81
CA VAL A 67 -5.81 0.92 15.36
C VAL A 67 -7.16 1.64 15.41
N PRO A 68 -7.32 2.73 16.20
CA PRO A 68 -8.60 3.45 16.25
C PRO A 68 -8.98 4.04 14.90
N MET A 69 -10.27 4.04 14.55
CA MET A 69 -10.75 4.65 13.30
C MET A 69 -10.34 6.12 13.15
N ALA A 70 -10.29 6.88 14.25
CA ALA A 70 -9.85 8.28 14.24
C ALA A 70 -8.36 8.47 13.87
N ARG A 71 -7.58 7.40 13.88
CA ARG A 71 -6.17 7.35 13.46
C ARG A 71 -5.98 6.74 12.08
N GLN A 72 -7.06 6.60 11.32
CA GLN A 72 -7.06 6.03 9.97
C GLN A 72 -7.63 7.03 8.97
N VAL A 73 -7.05 7.03 7.77
CA VAL A 73 -7.56 7.73 6.60
C VAL A 73 -7.65 6.72 5.46
N ARG A 74 -8.85 6.57 4.90
CA ARG A 74 -9.14 5.67 3.78
C ARG A 74 -9.03 6.42 2.47
N GLU A 75 -8.57 5.71 1.43
CA GLU A 75 -8.45 6.26 0.07
C GLU A 75 -7.82 7.65 0.03
N LEU A 76 -6.70 7.84 0.74
CA LEU A 76 -6.05 9.14 0.79
C LEU A 76 -5.62 9.53 -0.63
N ASP A 77 -6.29 10.52 -1.18
CA ASP A 77 -5.98 11.06 -2.49
C ASP A 77 -4.76 11.96 -2.40
N PHE A 78 -3.90 11.88 -3.42
CA PHE A 78 -2.76 12.77 -3.53
C PHE A 78 -2.49 13.14 -4.98
N LEU A 79 -1.78 14.25 -5.14
CA LEU A 79 -1.25 14.72 -6.40
C LEU A 79 0.24 15.00 -6.25
N LEU A 80 1.03 14.35 -7.10
CA LEU A 80 2.43 14.70 -7.31
C LEU A 80 2.58 15.32 -8.70
N CYS A 81 3.13 16.53 -8.75
CA CYS A 81 3.42 17.24 -10.00
C CYS A 81 4.93 17.18 -10.27
N GLY A 82 5.31 16.84 -11.50
CA GLY A 82 6.71 16.72 -11.91
C GLY A 82 6.86 16.67 -13.42
N HIS A 83 6.36 17.70 -14.12
CA HIS A 83 6.29 17.77 -15.58
C HIS A 83 7.59 17.43 -16.32
N ALA A 84 8.74 17.60 -15.68
CA ALA A 84 10.06 17.30 -16.25
C ALA A 84 10.75 16.07 -15.65
N VAL A 85 10.09 15.37 -14.73
CA VAL A 85 10.58 14.10 -14.22
C VAL A 85 10.39 13.05 -15.30
N SER A 86 11.44 12.31 -15.65
CA SER A 86 11.35 11.20 -16.58
C SER A 86 11.13 9.88 -15.84
N ASP A 87 10.46 8.90 -16.47
CA ASP A 87 10.35 7.54 -15.94
C ASP A 87 11.71 6.95 -15.60
N ARG A 88 12.70 7.20 -16.47
CA ARG A 88 14.08 6.75 -16.26
C ARG A 88 14.66 7.29 -14.95
N ALA A 89 14.57 8.60 -14.71
CA ALA A 89 15.10 9.20 -13.49
C ALA A 89 14.39 8.68 -12.24
N LEU A 90 13.08 8.43 -12.31
CA LEU A 90 12.32 7.80 -11.22
C LEU A 90 12.80 6.37 -10.93
N ILE A 91 12.89 5.54 -11.96
CA ILE A 91 13.32 4.14 -11.83
C ILE A 91 14.75 4.06 -11.31
N GLU A 92 15.67 4.88 -11.85
CA GLU A 92 17.06 4.93 -11.38
C GLU A 92 17.14 5.39 -9.93
N THR A 93 16.36 6.39 -9.53
CA THR A 93 16.35 6.90 -8.14
C THR A 93 15.80 5.86 -7.18
N VAL A 94 14.66 5.21 -7.49
CA VAL A 94 14.13 4.15 -6.60
C VAL A 94 15.01 2.89 -6.64
N GLY A 95 15.65 2.63 -7.78
CA GLY A 95 16.59 1.55 -8.02
C GLY A 95 17.83 1.57 -7.10
N THR A 96 18.11 2.68 -6.43
CA THR A 96 19.21 2.75 -5.45
C THR A 96 18.94 1.93 -4.19
N GLU A 97 17.67 1.66 -3.86
CA GLU A 97 17.28 0.88 -2.68
C GLU A 97 16.40 -0.33 -3.01
N PHE A 98 15.56 -0.23 -4.04
CA PHE A 98 14.61 -1.28 -4.39
C PHE A 98 14.81 -1.76 -5.82
N ALA A 99 14.97 -3.07 -5.98
CA ALA A 99 14.92 -3.68 -7.30
C ALA A 99 13.51 -3.48 -7.92
N ILE A 100 13.46 -3.00 -9.15
CA ILE A 100 12.25 -2.81 -9.94
C ILE A 100 12.53 -3.34 -11.34
N ASP A 101 11.58 -4.09 -11.91
CA ASP A 101 11.67 -4.46 -13.31
C ASP A 101 11.39 -3.22 -14.16
N ALA A 102 12.41 -2.76 -14.92
CA ALA A 102 12.35 -1.48 -15.64
C ALA A 102 11.12 -1.36 -16.57
N ALA A 103 10.71 -2.47 -17.20
CA ALA A 103 9.52 -2.53 -18.04
C ALA A 103 8.22 -2.23 -17.26
N ALA A 104 8.14 -2.63 -15.99
CA ALA A 104 6.98 -2.36 -15.13
C ALA A 104 6.97 -0.93 -14.58
N GLY A 105 8.14 -0.28 -14.49
CA GLY A 105 8.27 1.10 -14.04
C GLY A 105 7.96 2.15 -15.11
N ALA A 106 8.29 1.86 -16.37
CA ALA A 106 8.38 2.85 -17.45
C ALA A 106 7.03 3.35 -18.03
N ALA A 107 5.89 2.82 -17.59
CA ALA A 107 4.58 3.11 -18.17
C ALA A 107 3.69 4.01 -17.28
N ARG A 108 4.24 4.65 -16.23
CA ARG A 108 3.42 5.18 -15.12
C ARG A 108 3.47 6.70 -14.95
N TRP A 109 4.33 7.42 -15.66
CA TRP A 109 4.52 8.86 -15.46
C TRP A 109 4.17 9.71 -16.69
N SER A 110 3.27 10.68 -16.53
CA SER A 110 2.87 11.64 -17.58
C SER A 110 3.03 13.10 -17.15
N GLY A 111 3.89 13.38 -16.17
CA GLY A 111 4.10 14.73 -15.61
C GLY A 111 3.23 15.06 -14.40
N PHE A 112 2.14 14.33 -14.20
CA PHE A 112 1.35 14.31 -12.97
C PHE A 112 1.05 12.87 -12.56
N LEU A 113 1.05 12.63 -11.27
CA LEU A 113 0.53 11.38 -10.70
C LEU A 113 -0.54 11.74 -9.67
N ARG A 114 -1.80 11.50 -10.05
CA ARG A 114 -2.90 11.38 -9.10
C ARG A 114 -3.01 9.92 -8.71
N GLY A 115 -3.02 9.65 -7.41
CA GLY A 115 -3.15 8.31 -6.87
C GLY A 115 -3.96 8.33 -5.58
N PHE A 116 -4.29 7.13 -5.12
CA PHE A 116 -5.00 6.89 -3.87
C PHE A 116 -4.23 5.84 -3.08
N VAL A 117 -4.00 6.12 -1.80
CA VAL A 117 -3.50 5.12 -0.85
C VAL A 117 -4.71 4.47 -0.18
N ASP A 118 -4.84 3.15 -0.26
CA ASP A 118 -6.02 2.45 0.29
C ASP A 118 -6.23 2.77 1.78
N LEU A 119 -5.14 2.79 2.55
CA LEU A 119 -5.17 3.15 3.97
C LEU A 119 -3.88 3.86 4.39
N VAL A 120 -4.02 4.99 5.08
CA VAL A 120 -2.98 5.58 5.92
C VAL A 120 -3.43 5.47 7.37
N PHE A 121 -2.56 5.00 8.25
CA PHE A 121 -2.90 4.94 9.67
C PHE A 121 -1.72 5.28 10.57
N GLU A 122 -2.04 5.69 11.80
CA GLU A 122 -1.04 5.97 12.83
C GLU A 122 -1.06 4.89 13.92
N HIS A 123 0.11 4.35 14.24
CA HIS A 123 0.34 3.38 15.30
C HIS A 123 1.65 3.72 16.02
N GLY A 124 1.61 3.84 17.34
CA GLY A 124 2.79 4.14 18.14
C GLY A 124 3.49 5.46 17.79
N GLY A 125 2.76 6.48 17.31
CA GLY A 125 3.33 7.75 16.85
C GLY A 125 3.96 7.72 15.45
N ARG A 126 3.91 6.56 14.77
CA ARG A 126 4.38 6.36 13.40
C ARG A 126 3.22 6.25 12.42
N TYR A 127 3.36 6.85 11.25
CA TYR A 127 2.40 6.80 10.16
C TYR A 127 2.81 5.74 9.15
N TYR A 128 1.86 4.88 8.81
CA TYR A 128 2.03 3.75 7.90
C TYR A 128 1.14 3.91 6.68
N LEU A 129 1.65 3.45 5.54
CA LEU A 129 0.88 3.23 4.33
C LEU A 129 0.47 1.76 4.29
N LEU A 130 -0.74 1.47 3.85
CA LEU A 130 -1.19 0.13 3.56
C LEU A 130 -1.92 0.11 2.22
N ASP A 131 -1.59 -0.90 1.42
CA ASP A 131 -2.19 -1.14 0.11
C ASP A 131 -2.61 -2.61 -0.01
N TRP A 132 -3.86 -2.83 -0.42
CA TRP A 132 -4.45 -4.15 -0.57
C TRP A 132 -4.14 -4.70 -1.96
N LYS A 133 -3.70 -5.96 -2.01
CA LYS A 133 -3.37 -6.65 -3.26
C LYS A 133 -4.22 -7.92 -3.39
N SER A 134 -5.05 -7.96 -4.42
CA SER A 134 -5.86 -9.16 -4.74
C SER A 134 -5.13 -10.15 -5.67
N ASN A 135 -3.84 -9.95 -5.93
CA ASN A 135 -3.03 -10.74 -6.85
C ASN A 135 -3.07 -12.23 -6.47
N HIS A 136 -3.15 -13.09 -7.48
CA HIS A 136 -3.02 -14.53 -7.32
C HIS A 136 -1.57 -14.93 -7.62
N LEU A 137 -0.86 -15.45 -6.60
CA LEU A 137 0.53 -15.88 -6.72
C LEU A 137 0.66 -17.41 -6.84
N GLY A 138 -0.49 -18.10 -6.85
CA GLY A 138 -0.66 -19.55 -6.80
C GLY A 138 -1.59 -19.97 -5.66
N ASP A 139 -1.77 -21.29 -5.51
CA ASP A 139 -2.85 -21.86 -4.68
C ASP A 139 -2.42 -22.30 -3.27
N SER A 140 -1.13 -22.27 -2.95
CA SER A 140 -0.61 -22.62 -1.62
C SER A 140 -0.14 -21.40 -0.84
N ALA A 141 -0.21 -21.47 0.49
CA ALA A 141 0.25 -20.40 1.38
C ALA A 141 1.74 -20.05 1.17
N THR A 142 2.58 -21.03 0.81
CA THR A 142 4.01 -20.82 0.48
C THR A 142 4.23 -19.89 -0.72
N ARG A 143 3.24 -19.75 -1.62
CA ARG A 143 3.27 -18.79 -2.74
C ARG A 143 3.12 -17.33 -2.30
N TYR A 144 2.82 -17.11 -1.03
CA TYR A 144 2.73 -15.80 -0.41
C TYR A 144 3.80 -15.62 0.68
N ALA A 145 4.85 -16.46 0.68
CA ALA A 145 6.04 -16.24 1.52
C ALA A 145 6.92 -15.10 0.98
N ALA A 146 7.90 -14.68 1.77
CA ALA A 146 8.75 -13.51 1.48
C ALA A 146 9.37 -13.51 0.07
N GLY A 147 9.89 -14.64 -0.41
CA GLY A 147 10.48 -14.76 -1.75
C GLY A 147 9.50 -14.47 -2.89
N PRO A 148 8.40 -15.23 -3.02
CA PRO A 148 7.35 -14.94 -4.00
C PRO A 148 6.73 -13.54 -3.89
N LEU A 149 6.52 -13.02 -2.68
CA LEU A 149 6.04 -11.65 -2.47
C LEU A 149 7.02 -10.63 -3.02
N ALA A 150 8.32 -10.77 -2.71
CA ALA A 150 9.36 -9.88 -3.23
C ALA A 150 9.41 -9.93 -4.77
N ALA A 151 9.25 -11.11 -5.38
CA ALA A 151 9.17 -11.23 -6.83
C ALA A 151 7.95 -10.51 -7.42
N ALA A 152 6.77 -10.67 -6.82
CA ALA A 152 5.56 -9.97 -7.24
C ALA A 152 5.71 -8.44 -7.13
N MET A 153 6.39 -7.96 -6.09
CA MET A 153 6.63 -6.54 -5.86
C MET A 153 7.53 -5.92 -6.92
N ARG A 154 8.59 -6.64 -7.34
CA ARG A 154 9.46 -6.22 -8.45
C ARG A 154 8.70 -6.18 -9.78
N ALA A 155 8.02 -7.29 -10.10
CA ALA A 155 7.34 -7.48 -11.38
C ALA A 155 6.19 -6.49 -11.63
N ASN A 156 5.55 -5.99 -10.58
CA ASN A 156 4.46 -5.02 -10.68
C ASN A 156 4.88 -3.59 -10.34
N ALA A 157 6.18 -3.34 -10.16
CA ALA A 157 6.75 -2.06 -9.72
C ALA A 157 6.03 -1.49 -8.47
N TYR A 158 5.64 -2.35 -7.53
CA TYR A 158 4.99 -1.92 -6.30
C TYR A 158 5.95 -1.16 -5.38
N SER A 159 7.26 -1.40 -5.46
CA SER A 159 8.26 -0.60 -4.75
C SER A 159 8.31 0.85 -5.22
N LEU A 160 8.16 1.09 -6.54
CA LEU A 160 8.02 2.45 -7.09
C LEU A 160 6.76 3.11 -6.53
N GLN A 161 5.63 2.40 -6.55
CA GLN A 161 4.37 2.88 -5.97
C GLN A 161 4.53 3.24 -4.49
N ALA A 162 5.17 2.36 -3.69
CA ALA A 162 5.42 2.58 -2.27
C ALA A 162 6.25 3.84 -2.01
N CYS A 163 7.29 4.08 -2.82
CA CYS A 163 8.13 5.27 -2.70
C CYS A 163 7.36 6.55 -3.05
N LEU A 164 6.51 6.52 -4.07
CA LEU A 164 5.68 7.66 -4.45
C LEU A 164 4.61 7.97 -3.39
N TYR A 165 4.01 6.93 -2.80
CA TYR A 165 3.07 7.08 -1.69
C TYR A 165 3.78 7.62 -0.45
N ALA A 166 4.99 7.14 -0.15
CA ALA A 166 5.81 7.65 0.94
C ALA A 166 6.19 9.11 0.73
N LEU A 167 6.56 9.53 -0.49
CA LEU A 167 6.82 10.94 -0.81
C LEU A 167 5.57 11.80 -0.60
N ALA A 168 4.40 11.35 -1.09
CA ALA A 168 3.15 12.07 -0.93
C ALA A 168 2.80 12.26 0.56
N LEU A 169 2.89 11.18 1.34
CA LEU A 169 2.63 11.22 2.78
C LEU A 169 3.68 12.07 3.53
N HIS A 170 4.95 11.96 3.18
CA HIS A 170 6.03 12.78 3.73
C HIS A 170 5.74 14.28 3.55
N ARG A 171 5.40 14.71 2.34
CA ARG A 171 5.01 16.10 2.05
C ARG A 171 3.75 16.52 2.79
N TRP A 172 2.78 15.62 2.94
CA TRP A 172 1.55 15.90 3.67
C TRP A 172 1.80 16.09 5.16
N LEU A 173 2.54 15.18 5.80
CA LEU A 173 2.88 15.24 7.22
C LEU A 173 3.74 16.45 7.55
N ARG A 174 4.76 16.75 6.72
CA ARG A 174 5.63 17.93 6.90
C ARG A 174 4.86 19.26 6.97
N ARG A 175 3.69 19.34 6.33
CA ARG A 175 2.83 20.55 6.36
C ARG A 175 1.88 20.61 7.55
N ARG A 176 1.59 19.48 8.19
CA ARG A 176 0.54 19.38 9.22
C ARG A 176 1.06 19.09 10.62
N LEU A 177 2.16 18.37 10.72
CA LEU A 177 2.73 17.97 12.00
C LEU A 177 3.90 18.91 12.34
N SER A 178 3.72 19.70 13.40
CA SER A 178 4.81 20.48 13.98
C SER A 178 5.91 19.55 14.48
N GLY A 179 7.17 19.87 14.19
CA GLY A 179 8.31 19.01 14.56
C GLY A 179 8.37 17.68 13.80
N TYR A 180 7.73 17.57 12.63
CA TYR A 180 7.82 16.39 11.80
C TYR A 180 9.27 16.04 11.45
N ASP A 181 9.56 14.75 11.57
CA ASP A 181 10.84 14.10 11.30
C ASP A 181 10.54 12.74 10.67
N TYR A 182 11.11 12.47 9.49
CA TYR A 182 10.80 11.25 8.75
C TYR A 182 11.23 9.99 9.51
N GLU A 183 12.40 10.03 10.16
CA GLU A 183 12.95 8.85 10.83
C GLU A 183 12.12 8.43 12.04
N ARG A 184 11.54 9.41 12.75
CA ARG A 184 10.66 9.22 13.91
C ARG A 184 9.24 8.89 13.52
N HIS A 185 8.68 9.59 12.54
CA HIS A 185 7.24 9.58 12.29
C HIS A 185 6.82 8.70 11.12
N PHE A 186 7.71 8.29 10.22
CA PHE A 186 7.32 7.37 9.13
C PHE A 186 7.64 5.91 9.50
N GLY A 187 6.58 5.09 9.52
CA GLY A 187 6.62 3.68 9.90
C GLY A 187 6.87 2.73 8.73
N GLY A 188 6.53 3.11 7.50
CA GLY A 188 6.73 2.28 6.32
C GLY A 188 5.47 2.02 5.52
N ALA A 189 5.59 1.11 4.55
CA ALA A 189 4.53 0.68 3.66
C ALA A 189 4.30 -0.83 3.78
N LEU A 190 3.03 -1.20 3.96
CA LEU A 190 2.55 -2.56 4.12
C LEU A 190 1.71 -2.94 2.89
N TYR A 191 2.20 -3.90 2.11
CA TYR A 191 1.49 -4.46 0.97
C TYR A 191 0.85 -5.78 1.40
N VAL A 192 -0.48 -5.78 1.55
CA VAL A 192 -1.23 -6.92 2.07
C VAL A 192 -1.89 -7.67 0.92
N PHE A 193 -1.32 -8.82 0.59
CA PHE A 193 -1.85 -9.76 -0.39
C PHE A 193 -3.00 -10.55 0.24
N LEU A 194 -4.24 -10.15 -0.05
CA LEU A 194 -5.46 -10.66 0.60
C LEU A 194 -5.56 -12.19 0.59
N ARG A 195 -5.10 -12.84 -0.48
CA ARG A 195 -5.14 -14.29 -0.64
C ARG A 195 -4.12 -15.06 0.20
N GLY A 196 -3.09 -14.36 0.69
CA GLY A 196 -2.05 -14.95 1.55
C GLY A 196 -2.14 -14.50 3.00
N ALA A 197 -2.69 -13.32 3.26
CA ALA A 197 -2.78 -12.76 4.60
C ALA A 197 -3.69 -13.61 5.50
N GLY A 198 -3.24 -13.87 6.73
CA GLY A 198 -3.95 -14.74 7.68
C GLY A 198 -3.71 -16.24 7.48
N LEU A 199 -3.00 -16.66 6.42
CA LEU A 199 -2.57 -18.05 6.28
C LEU A 199 -1.36 -18.34 7.17
N GLU A 200 -1.24 -19.59 7.61
CA GLU A 200 -0.11 -20.09 8.39
C GLU A 200 0.69 -21.11 7.59
N VAL A 201 2.01 -21.05 7.71
CA VAL A 201 2.93 -22.02 7.12
C VAL A 201 3.92 -22.44 8.20
N PRO A 202 4.01 -23.74 8.54
CA PRO A 202 4.97 -24.22 9.54
C PRO A 202 6.41 -23.79 9.19
N GLY A 203 7.11 -23.20 10.17
CA GLY A 203 8.49 -22.75 10.00
C GLY A 203 8.66 -21.44 9.21
N VAL A 204 7.57 -20.77 8.81
CA VAL A 204 7.60 -19.45 8.18
C VAL A 204 6.91 -18.46 9.09
N GLU A 205 7.61 -17.38 9.44
CA GLU A 205 7.13 -16.44 10.46
C GLU A 205 5.81 -15.75 10.08
N ARG A 206 5.67 -15.29 8.82
CA ARG A 206 4.43 -14.75 8.24
C ARG A 206 4.39 -14.91 6.72
N VAL A 207 3.18 -14.99 6.18
CA VAL A 207 2.90 -14.92 4.74
C VAL A 207 1.85 -13.85 4.44
N GLY A 208 1.78 -13.44 3.17
CA GLY A 208 0.75 -12.53 2.67
C GLY A 208 1.00 -11.05 2.89
N VAL A 209 2.04 -10.65 3.64
CA VAL A 209 2.36 -9.24 3.87
C VAL A 209 3.81 -8.97 3.50
N HIS A 210 4.02 -7.98 2.66
CA HIS A 210 5.35 -7.44 2.40
C HIS A 210 5.45 -6.04 2.99
N ALA A 211 6.41 -5.86 3.89
CA ALA A 211 6.72 -4.57 4.48
C ALA A 211 8.00 -3.99 3.88
N SER A 212 7.98 -2.68 3.63
CA SER A 212 9.16 -1.93 3.20
C SER A 212 9.15 -0.56 3.84
N ARG A 213 10.35 0.01 4.05
CA ARG A 213 10.50 1.38 4.53
C ARG A 213 11.57 2.08 3.70
N PRO A 214 11.20 2.84 2.67
CA PRO A 214 12.13 3.70 1.93
C PRO A 214 12.91 4.59 2.90
N SER A 215 14.22 4.76 2.70
CA SER A 215 15.01 5.59 3.60
C SER A 215 14.66 7.08 3.45
N ALA A 216 14.96 7.90 4.47
CA ALA A 216 14.84 9.35 4.35
C ALA A 216 15.65 9.89 3.17
N ARG A 217 16.85 9.34 2.93
CA ARG A 217 17.72 9.74 1.83
C ARG A 217 17.06 9.54 0.46
N LEU A 218 16.39 8.40 0.27
CA LEU A 218 15.65 8.13 -0.97
C LEU A 218 14.46 9.08 -1.12
N ILE A 219 13.68 9.28 -0.06
CA ILE A 219 12.53 10.20 -0.11
C ILE A 219 12.97 11.64 -0.37
N ASP A 220 14.08 12.11 0.21
CA ASP A 220 14.64 13.43 -0.08
C ASP A 220 15.15 13.55 -1.52
N ALA A 221 15.74 12.48 -2.06
CA ALA A 221 16.18 12.45 -3.46
C ALA A 221 14.98 12.57 -4.41
N LEU A 222 13.90 11.84 -4.12
CA LEU A 222 12.64 11.97 -4.86
C LEU A 222 12.01 13.36 -4.66
N ASP A 223 11.99 13.93 -3.45
CA ASP A 223 11.44 15.26 -3.20
C ASP A 223 12.14 16.32 -4.06
N ARG A 224 13.49 16.26 -4.12
CA ARG A 224 14.31 17.11 -4.99
C ARG A 224 14.04 16.88 -6.47
N LEU A 225 13.94 15.63 -6.92
CA LEU A 225 13.64 15.29 -8.31
C LEU A 225 12.31 15.93 -8.77
N PHE A 226 11.28 15.89 -7.91
CA PHE A 226 10.00 16.52 -8.19
C PHE A 226 10.01 18.04 -8.05
N ALA A 227 10.91 18.61 -7.25
CA ALA A 227 11.06 20.06 -7.08
C ALA A 227 11.88 20.74 -8.18
N ALA A 228 12.86 20.03 -8.76
CA ALA A 228 13.78 20.53 -9.79
C ALA A 228 13.16 20.58 -11.20
N ALA A 229 11.93 20.10 -11.37
CA ALA A 229 11.24 20.17 -12.64
C ALA A 229 10.97 21.64 -13.03
N PRO A 230 11.45 22.15 -14.19
CA PRO A 230 11.20 23.52 -14.62
C PRO A 230 9.72 23.87 -14.52
N ARG A 231 9.43 25.01 -13.89
CA ARG A 231 8.15 25.69 -14.03
C ARG A 231 7.99 25.98 -15.52
N GLY A 232 7.06 25.29 -16.19
CA GLY A 232 6.76 25.54 -17.59
C GLY A 232 6.54 27.04 -17.79
N GLY A 233 7.32 27.63 -18.68
CA GLY A 233 7.31 29.06 -18.94
C GLY A 233 5.99 29.49 -19.56
N GLU A 234 5.45 30.58 -19.06
CA GLU A 234 4.67 31.51 -19.87
C GLU A 234 5.60 31.99 -21.01
N ARG A 235 5.25 31.63 -22.24
CA ARG A 235 5.58 32.36 -23.46
C ARG A 235 4.39 32.30 -24.39
#